data_AF-A0A9P6BBH5-F1
#
_entry.id   AF-A0A9P6BBH5-F1
#
_cell.length_a   1.000
_cell.length_b   1.000
_cell.length_c   1.000
_cell.angle_alpha   90.00
_cell.angle_beta   90.00
_cell.angle_gamma   90.00
#
_symmetry.space_group_name_H-M   'P 1'
#
loop_
_entity.id
_entity.type
_entity.pdbx_description
1 polymer ?
#
loop_
_entity_poly.entity_id
_entity_poly.type
_entity_poly.pdbx_seq_one_letter_code
_entity_poly.pdbx_strand_id
1 'polypeptide(L)'
;MVFTVNYQTEIDSLIASSEFQLICEVLTKLLDQYFPVIAAKYRAADRFWRSETGNRVALQFSLFFCVAINATVKSPIKTVPHRDFKNIAIGVCAIFVLGFFDDGETAWLVNFEAASSFNYRWAYSYCIPVR
;
A
#
# COMPACT_ATOMS: atom_id res chain seq x y z
N MET A 1 20.70 -5.69 -24.71
CA MET A 1 19.31 -5.87 -25.15
C MET A 1 18.44 -5.92 -23.89
N VAL A 2 17.79 -4.81 -23.54
CA VAL A 2 16.88 -4.75 -22.37
C VAL A 2 15.51 -5.16 -22.88
N PHE A 3 15.02 -6.32 -22.45
CA PHE A 3 13.63 -6.69 -22.69
C PHE A 3 12.77 -5.87 -21.73
N THR A 4 12.18 -4.78 -22.21
CA THR A 4 11.14 -4.07 -21.46
C THR A 4 9.87 -4.90 -21.59
N VAL A 5 9.66 -5.85 -20.67
CA VAL A 5 8.37 -6.53 -20.56
C VAL A 5 7.37 -5.47 -20.09
N ASN A 6 6.36 -5.19 -20.91
CA ASN A 6 5.32 -4.23 -20.59
C ASN A 6 4.27 -4.93 -19.73
N TYR A 7 4.40 -4.81 -18.40
CA TYR A 7 3.45 -5.37 -17.42
C TYR A 7 2.19 -4.51 -17.22
N GLN A 8 1.99 -3.45 -18.02
CA GLN A 8 0.91 -2.50 -17.80
C GLN A 8 -0.46 -3.16 -17.89
N THR A 9 -0.68 -4.01 -18.89
CA THR A 9 -1.97 -4.70 -19.09
C THR A 9 -2.32 -5.61 -17.92
N GLU A 10 -1.33 -6.33 -17.38
CA GLU A 10 -1.51 -7.20 -16.22
C GLU A 10 -1.77 -6.41 -14.94
N ILE A 11 -1.07 -5.29 -14.76
CA ILE A 11 -1.29 -4.37 -13.64
C ILE A 11 -2.71 -3.76 -13.71
N ASP A 12 -3.13 -3.30 -14.88
CA ASP A 12 -4.46 -2.75 -15.09
C ASP A 12 -5.54 -3.80 -14.84
N SER A 13 -5.30 -5.04 -15.28
CA SER A 13 -6.20 -6.18 -15.04
C SER A 13 -6.30 -6.52 -13.56
N LEU A 14 -5.17 -6.51 -12.83
CA LEU A 14 -5.15 -6.71 -11.38
C LEU A 14 -5.92 -5.61 -10.66
N ILE A 15 -5.68 -4.34 -11.01
CA ILE A 15 -6.36 -3.20 -10.38
C ILE A 15 -7.86 -3.25 -10.64
N ALA A 16 -8.28 -3.64 -11.85
CA ALA A 16 -9.68 -3.78 -12.20
C ALA A 16 -10.36 -5.03 -11.60
N SER A 17 -9.59 -5.95 -11.01
CA SER A 17 -10.13 -7.21 -10.47
C SER A 17 -10.99 -6.96 -9.23
N SER A 18 -12.03 -7.78 -9.07
CA SER A 18 -12.93 -7.71 -7.91
C SER A 18 -12.22 -7.96 -6.59
N GLU A 19 -11.19 -8.82 -6.59
CA GLU A 19 -10.39 -9.16 -5.42
C GLU A 19 -9.61 -7.93 -4.94
N PHE A 20 -8.98 -7.21 -5.88
CA PHE A 20 -8.25 -6.00 -5.55
C PHE A 20 -9.19 -4.91 -5.02
N GLN A 21 -10.33 -4.70 -5.67
CA GLN A 21 -11.33 -3.75 -5.21
C GLN A 21 -11.86 -4.10 -3.80
N LEU A 22 -12.14 -5.38 -3.55
CA LEU A 22 -12.56 -5.86 -2.23
C LEU A 22 -11.49 -5.61 -1.16
N ILE A 23 -10.21 -5.82 -1.48
CA ILE A 23 -9.10 -5.50 -0.57
C ILE A 23 -9.12 -4.01 -0.21
N CYS A 24 -9.25 -3.12 -1.19
CA CYS A 24 -9.33 -1.68 -0.95
C CYS A 24 -10.51 -1.28 -0.04
N GLU A 25 -11.66 -1.93 -0.22
CA GLU A 25 -12.84 -1.71 0.63
C GLU A 25 -12.62 -2.19 2.07
N VAL A 26 -12.04 -3.39 2.24
CA VAL A 26 -11.72 -3.92 3.57
C VAL A 26 -10.73 -3.00 4.29
N LEU A 27 -9.66 -2.56 3.61
CA LEU A 27 -8.69 -1.63 4.17
C LEU A 27 -9.33 -0.30 4.59
N THR A 28 -10.30 0.18 3.80
CA THR A 28 -11.08 1.37 4.14
C THR A 28 -11.90 1.18 5.41
N LYS A 29 -12.61 0.06 5.53
CA LYS A 29 -13.38 -0.28 6.74
C LYS A 29 -12.49 -0.38 7.98
N LEU A 30 -11.32 -1.00 7.84
CA LEU A 30 -10.35 -1.10 8.94
C LEU A 30 -9.80 0.27 9.33
N LEU A 31 -9.49 1.14 8.37
CA LEU A 31 -9.07 2.52 8.66
C LEU A 31 -10.18 3.31 9.35
N ASP A 32 -11.43 3.19 8.90
CA ASP A 32 -12.56 3.86 9.55
C ASP A 32 -12.77 3.37 10.98
N GLN A 33 -12.64 2.06 11.22
CA GLN A 33 -12.89 1.46 12.52
C GLN A 33 -11.76 1.75 13.52
N TYR A 34 -10.50 1.59 13.11
CA TYR A 34 -9.36 1.63 14.01
C TYR A 34 -8.58 2.95 13.97
N PHE A 35 -8.69 3.71 12.88
CA PHE A 35 -7.97 4.98 12.69
C PHE A 35 -8.87 6.09 12.11
N PRO A 36 -10.04 6.36 12.72
CA PRO A 36 -11.06 7.25 12.13
C PRO A 36 -10.55 8.66 11.83
N VAL A 37 -9.62 9.18 12.65
CA VAL A 37 -9.00 10.50 12.43
C VAL A 37 -8.15 10.51 11.16
N ILE A 38 -7.44 9.41 10.86
CA ILE A 38 -6.63 9.28 9.65
C ILE A 38 -7.54 9.13 8.43
N ALA A 39 -8.58 8.30 8.54
CA ALA A 39 -9.59 8.16 7.48
C ALA A 39 -10.27 9.50 7.16
N ALA A 40 -10.57 10.32 8.18
CA ALA A 40 -11.11 11.67 8.00
C ALA A 40 -10.13 12.60 7.28
N LYS A 41 -8.82 12.51 7.58
CA LYS A 41 -7.77 13.27 6.87
C LYS A 41 -7.71 12.91 5.39
N TYR A 42 -7.78 11.62 5.03
CA TYR A 42 -7.83 11.20 3.63
C TYR A 42 -9.01 11.82 2.88
N ARG A 43 -10.21 11.76 3.47
CA ARG A 43 -11.41 12.37 2.86
C ARG A 43 -11.32 13.89 2.76
N ALA A 44 -10.70 14.55 3.74
CA ALA A 44 -10.47 15.99 3.68
C ALA A 44 -9.49 16.36 2.56
N ALA A 45 -8.41 15.59 2.41
CA ALA A 45 -7.46 15.75 1.32
C ALA A 45 -8.12 15.51 -0.05
N ASP A 46 -9.00 14.51 -0.17
CA ASP A 46 -9.75 14.25 -1.40
C ASP A 46 -10.64 15.43 -1.80
N ARG A 47 -11.41 15.98 -0.84
CA ARG A 47 -12.23 17.18 -1.09
C ARG A 47 -11.38 18.37 -1.54
N PHE A 48 -10.25 18.60 -0.87
CA PHE A 48 -9.32 19.67 -1.24
C PHE A 48 -8.81 19.49 -2.68
N TRP A 49 -8.26 18.32 -3.00
CA TRP A 49 -7.65 18.08 -4.31
C TRP A 49 -8.68 18.04 -5.45
N ARG A 50 -9.88 17.50 -5.20
CA ARG A 50 -10.97 17.57 -6.18
C ARG A 50 -11.35 19.00 -6.51
N SER A 51 -11.44 19.86 -5.50
CA SER A 51 -11.72 21.29 -5.68
C SER A 51 -10.58 21.97 -6.45
N GLU A 52 -9.34 21.77 -6.02
CA GLU A 52 -8.18 22.47 -6.56
C GLU A 52 -7.86 22.08 -8.00
N THR A 53 -8.08 20.80 -8.35
CA THR A 53 -7.66 20.25 -9.64
C THR A 53 -8.80 20.04 -10.63
N GLY A 54 -10.03 20.41 -10.25
CA GLY A 54 -11.22 20.13 -11.05
C GLY A 54 -11.44 18.61 -11.23
N ASN A 55 -11.32 17.86 -10.13
CA ASN A 55 -11.43 16.39 -10.06
C ASN A 55 -10.35 15.58 -10.80
N ARG A 56 -9.26 16.20 -11.27
CA ARG A 56 -8.14 15.46 -11.89
C ARG A 56 -7.37 14.60 -10.89
N VAL A 57 -7.31 15.06 -9.64
CA VAL A 57 -6.76 14.31 -8.51
C VAL A 57 -7.91 13.96 -7.58
N ALA A 58 -8.09 12.65 -7.38
CA ALA A 58 -9.11 12.08 -6.52
C ALA A 58 -8.62 10.75 -5.96
N LEU A 59 -9.21 10.29 -4.87
CA LEU A 59 -9.04 8.92 -4.40
C LEU A 59 -9.51 7.94 -5.48
N GLN A 60 -8.64 6.99 -5.84
CA GLN A 60 -8.91 5.99 -6.88
C GLN A 60 -9.02 4.57 -6.34
N PHE A 61 -8.49 4.33 -5.13
CA PHE A 61 -8.42 3.00 -4.53
C PHE A 61 -9.10 3.05 -3.14
N SER A 62 -10.41 3.31 -3.14
CA SER A 62 -11.19 3.61 -1.94
C SER A 62 -10.66 4.82 -1.15
N LEU A 63 -9.97 4.63 -0.01
CA LEU A 63 -9.35 5.73 0.76
C LEU A 63 -7.92 6.10 0.34
N PHE A 64 -7.39 5.49 -0.73
CA PHE A 64 -6.01 5.75 -1.18
C PHE A 64 -5.95 6.44 -2.55
N PHE A 65 -5.00 7.38 -2.70
CA PHE A 65 -4.74 8.10 -3.95
C PHE A 65 -3.91 7.30 -4.95
N CYS A 66 -3.05 6.41 -4.46
CA CYS A 66 -2.13 5.64 -5.28
C CYS A 66 -1.95 4.22 -4.73
N VAL A 67 -1.55 3.32 -5.61
CA VAL A 67 -1.06 1.98 -5.26
C VAL A 67 0.38 1.85 -5.76
N ALA A 68 1.23 1.24 -4.94
CA ALA A 68 2.56 0.81 -5.34
C ALA A 68 2.57 -0.72 -5.44
N ILE A 69 2.89 -1.25 -6.61
CA ILE A 69 2.99 -2.70 -6.85
C ILE A 69 4.47 -3.06 -6.89
N ASN A 70 4.88 -3.89 -5.94
CA ASN A 70 6.20 -4.47 -5.90
C ASN A 70 6.09 -5.94 -6.29
N ALA A 71 6.68 -6.31 -7.42
CA ALA A 71 6.71 -7.70 -7.89
C ALA A 71 8.16 -8.22 -7.83
N THR A 72 8.33 -9.41 -7.29
CA THR A 72 9.63 -10.09 -7.32
C THR A 72 9.94 -10.49 -8.75
N VAL A 73 10.82 -9.73 -9.39
CA VAL A 73 11.48 -10.17 -10.62
C VAL A 73 12.62 -11.12 -10.26
N LYS A 74 13.15 -11.89 -11.23
CA LYS A 74 14.18 -12.94 -11.03
C LYS A 74 15.42 -12.51 -10.22
N SER A 75 15.60 -11.22 -9.97
CA SER A 75 16.66 -10.64 -9.15
C SER A 75 16.05 -9.98 -7.91
N PRO A 76 16.62 -10.17 -6.71
CA PRO A 76 16.16 -9.48 -5.50
C PRO A 76 16.14 -7.97 -5.73
N ILE A 77 15.01 -7.32 -5.44
CA ILE A 77 14.97 -5.86 -5.38
C ILE A 77 15.85 -5.45 -4.20
N LYS A 78 16.91 -4.70 -4.46
CA LYS A 78 17.77 -4.16 -3.40
C LYS A 78 16.96 -3.15 -2.59
N THR A 79 16.44 -3.58 -1.44
CA THR A 79 15.77 -2.70 -0.49
C THR A 79 16.79 -2.09 0.45
N VAL A 80 16.92 -0.77 0.42
CA VAL A 80 17.66 -0.01 1.45
C VAL A 80 16.67 0.36 2.54
N PRO A 81 17.03 0.26 3.83
CA PRO A 81 16.20 0.79 4.91
C PRO A 81 15.85 2.25 4.62
N HIS A 82 14.56 2.56 4.51
CA HIS A 82 14.08 3.90 4.22
C HIS A 82 12.73 4.13 4.88
N ARG A 83 12.34 5.40 4.88
CA ARG A 83 11.06 5.89 5.36
C ARG A 83 10.39 6.58 4.18
N ASP A 84 9.13 6.26 3.92
CA ASP A 84 8.35 6.97 2.91
C ASP A 84 7.91 8.35 3.43
N PHE A 85 8.84 9.29 3.40
CA PHE A 85 8.63 10.66 3.91
C PHE A 85 7.43 11.36 3.28
N LYS A 86 7.07 11.01 2.04
CA LYS A 86 5.89 11.55 1.35
C LYS A 86 4.57 11.04 1.93
N ASN A 87 4.56 9.82 2.47
CA ASN A 87 3.37 9.23 3.08
C ASN A 87 3.11 9.84 4.48
N ILE A 88 4.18 10.16 5.21
CA ILE A 88 4.12 10.78 6.56
C ILE A 88 3.36 12.11 6.58
N ALA A 89 3.37 12.85 5.46
CA ALA A 89 2.66 14.12 5.37
C ALA A 89 1.12 13.96 5.28
N ILE A 90 0.63 12.79 4.85
CA ILE A 90 -0.80 12.60 4.50
C ILE A 90 -1.47 11.52 5.36
N GLY A 91 -0.79 10.41 5.70
CA GLY A 91 -1.40 9.34 6.49
C GLY A 91 -0.56 8.05 6.61
N VAL A 92 -1.25 6.91 6.71
CA VAL A 92 -0.65 5.57 6.86
C VAL A 92 -0.82 4.74 5.59
N CYS A 93 0.19 3.95 5.24
CA CYS A 93 0.08 3.00 4.13
C CYS A 93 -0.57 1.70 4.61
N ALA A 94 -1.44 1.15 3.76
CA ALA A 94 -1.80 -0.25 3.87
C ALA A 94 -0.87 -1.08 2.97
N ILE A 95 -0.31 -2.15 3.52
CA ILE A 95 0.53 -3.09 2.78
C ILE A 95 -0.22 -4.41 2.71
N PHE A 96 -0.47 -4.87 1.48
CA PHE A 96 -1.09 -6.15 1.21
C PHE A 96 -0.13 -6.99 0.36
N VAL A 97 0.02 -8.25 0.74
CA VAL A 97 0.96 -9.19 0.11
C VAL A 97 0.15 -10.24 -0.64
N LEU A 98 0.35 -10.33 -1.96
CA LEU A 98 -0.35 -11.22 -2.88
C LEU A 98 0.62 -12.23 -3.48
N GLY A 99 0.22 -13.51 -3.53
CA GLY A 99 0.99 -14.55 -4.21
C GLY A 99 0.91 -15.91 -3.53
N PHE A 100 1.63 -16.88 -4.12
CA PHE A 100 1.93 -18.15 -3.49
C PHE A 100 3.33 -18.04 -2.89
N PHE A 101 3.43 -18.31 -1.60
CA PHE A 101 4.69 -18.23 -0.86
C PHE A 101 5.06 -19.64 -0.41
N ASP A 102 6.32 -20.02 -0.62
CA ASP A 102 6.90 -21.19 0.05
C ASP A 102 7.05 -20.83 1.53
N ASP A 103 6.44 -21.63 2.42
CA ASP A 103 6.48 -21.39 3.87
C ASP A 103 7.84 -21.71 4.49
N GLY A 104 8.74 -22.32 3.71
CA GLY A 104 10.17 -22.47 3.97
C GLY A 104 11.00 -21.23 3.59
N GLU A 105 10.49 -20.32 2.75
CA GLU A 105 11.17 -19.09 2.37
C GLU A 105 10.66 -17.89 3.20
N THR A 106 11.56 -17.08 3.74
CA THR A 106 11.14 -15.98 4.64
C THR A 106 11.20 -14.62 3.95
N ALA A 107 10.02 -14.01 3.74
CA ALA A 107 9.90 -12.60 3.44
C ALA A 107 9.71 -11.81 4.75
N TRP A 108 10.45 -10.69 4.89
CA TRP A 108 10.40 -9.84 6.09
C TRP A 108 10.04 -8.41 5.71
N LEU A 109 9.13 -7.80 6.47
CA LEU A 109 9.09 -6.35 6.61
C LEU A 109 9.69 -6.00 7.95
N VAL A 110 10.86 -5.39 7.87
CA VAL A 110 11.64 -5.03 9.05
C VAL A 110 11.41 -3.57 9.34
N ASN A 111 10.85 -3.26 10.51
CA ASN A 111 10.85 -1.91 11.03
C ASN A 111 12.15 -1.71 11.85
N PHE A 112 13.13 -1.10 11.21
CA PHE A 112 14.47 -0.90 11.78
C PHE A 112 14.47 -0.02 13.04
N GLU A 113 13.57 0.96 13.13
CA GLU A 113 13.54 1.91 14.25
C GLU A 113 12.82 1.36 15.49
N ALA A 114 11.91 0.41 15.32
CA ALA A 114 11.19 -0.23 16.41
C ALA A 114 11.87 -1.51 16.95
N ALA A 115 13.05 -1.88 16.40
CA ALA A 115 13.71 -3.16 16.66
C ALA A 115 12.77 -4.37 16.52
N SER A 116 11.80 -4.27 15.61
CA SER A 116 10.75 -5.25 15.40
C SER A 116 10.75 -5.71 13.95
N SER A 117 10.87 -7.02 13.72
CA SER A 117 10.67 -7.65 12.42
C SER A 117 9.32 -8.36 12.38
N PHE A 118 8.54 -8.11 11.34
CA PHE A 118 7.32 -8.86 11.09
C PHE A 118 7.63 -9.97 10.09
N ASN A 119 7.51 -11.22 10.55
CA ASN A 119 7.54 -12.38 9.69
C ASN A 119 6.19 -12.48 8.98
N TYR A 120 6.18 -12.42 7.66
CA TYR A 120 4.96 -12.59 6.88
C TYR A 120 4.56 -14.06 6.85
N ARG A 121 3.94 -14.56 7.90
CA ARG A 121 3.28 -15.88 7.87
C ARG A 121 1.83 -15.78 7.46
N TRP A 122 1.02 -14.88 8.03
CA TRP A 122 -0.37 -14.59 7.60
C TRP A 122 -0.80 -13.18 8.07
N ALA A 123 -0.90 -12.23 7.13
CA ALA A 123 -1.66 -10.96 7.13
C ALA A 123 -1.44 -9.82 8.18
N TYR A 124 -1.77 -8.60 7.68
CA TYR A 124 -2.02 -7.26 8.29
C TYR A 124 -0.85 -6.49 8.94
N SER A 125 -0.40 -5.44 8.22
CA SER A 125 0.42 -4.37 8.79
C SER A 125 -0.46 -3.32 9.47
N TYR A 126 -0.40 -3.26 10.79
CA TYR A 126 -0.64 -2.04 11.57
C TYR A 126 0.50 -1.90 12.56
N CYS A 127 1.31 -0.85 12.43
CA CYS A 127 2.23 -0.46 13.50
C CYS A 127 2.40 1.05 13.53
N ILE A 128 1.90 1.68 14.59
CA ILE A 128 2.28 3.04 15.00
C ILE A 128 2.85 2.92 16.41
N PRO A 129 4.16 3.13 16.62
CA PRO A 129 4.63 3.60 17.91
C PRO A 129 4.34 5.10 17.97
N VAL A 130 3.31 5.47 18.75
CA VAL A 130 3.09 6.86 19.15
C VAL A 130 4.07 7.15 20.28
N ARG A 131 4.90 8.19 20.13
CA ARG A 131 5.51 8.87 21.27
C ARG A 131 4.63 10.05 21.65
#